data_AF-A0A9V1FJA7-F1
#
_entry.id   AF-A0A9V1FJA7-F1
#
_cell.length_a   1.000
_cell.length_b   1.000
_cell.length_c   1.000
_cell.angle_alpha   90.00
_cell.angle_beta   90.00
_cell.angle_gamma   90.00
#
_symmetry.space_group_name_H-M   'P 1'
#
loop_
_entity.id
_entity.type
_entity.pdbx_description
1 polymer ?
#
loop_
_entity_poly.entity_id
_entity_poly.type
_entity_poly.pdbx_seq_one_letter_code
_entity_poly.pdbx_strand_id
1 'polypeptide(L)'
;MPESLLYCSLHDPVSPCPAGYVTNKSVSVWGVGGRVEMTASKFMAIQQALQPDWFQCLSDGEASCEEATSIKRARKSVDRSLLFLDNCLRLQEESEVLRKSTIIGVIEGGDVMEERLRSARETAKRPVGGFLLDGFQGNPTTLETRLYLLSSVTAELPEDKPRLICGVSRPDEVLECIERGVDLFESFFPYQVTERGCALTFSFDYQPNPEETLSQQNGTQEEIKHADQTKKIKTTSCNQEITSFEINLKEKKYQEDFDPLVRGCSCYCCKNHTRAYIHHLLVTNELLAGVLLMMHNFEHYFGFFHSIREALRSDRLAQLKELICRQAS
;
A
#
# COMPACT_ATOMS: atom_id res chain seq x y z
N MET A 1 14.08 -16.75 13.98
CA MET A 1 12.65 -16.55 14.28
C MET A 1 11.86 -17.59 13.51
N PRO A 2 11.68 -18.80 14.05
CA PRO A 2 11.01 -19.89 13.32
C PRO A 2 9.46 -19.79 13.32
N GLU A 3 8.87 -18.85 14.07
CA GLU A 3 7.40 -18.71 14.23
C GLU A 3 6.79 -17.50 13.50
N SER A 4 7.61 -16.69 12.81
CA SER A 4 7.12 -15.52 12.08
C SER A 4 6.48 -15.93 10.76
N LEU A 5 5.34 -15.31 10.39
CA LEU A 5 4.76 -15.44 9.06
C LEU A 5 5.39 -14.43 8.10
N LEU A 6 5.74 -14.87 6.89
CA LEU A 6 6.40 -14.06 5.88
C LEU A 6 5.66 -14.10 4.54
N TYR A 7 5.39 -12.91 4.00
CA TYR A 7 5.00 -12.70 2.60
C TYR A 7 6.20 -12.12 1.84
N CYS A 8 6.65 -12.81 0.78
CA CYS A 8 7.74 -12.35 -0.08
C CYS A 8 7.17 -11.67 -1.34
N SER A 9 7.19 -10.34 -1.39
CA SER A 9 6.95 -9.59 -2.63
C SER A 9 8.15 -9.66 -3.57
N LEU A 10 7.94 -9.29 -4.84
CA LEU A 10 9.00 -9.27 -5.86
C LEU A 10 9.87 -8.01 -5.79
N HIS A 11 9.25 -6.87 -5.51
CA HIS A 11 9.90 -5.56 -5.47
C HIS A 11 9.69 -4.91 -4.11
N ASP A 12 10.66 -4.09 -3.69
CA ASP A 12 10.50 -3.17 -2.57
C ASP A 12 9.70 -1.95 -3.06
N PRO A 13 8.51 -1.66 -2.48
CA PRO A 13 7.68 -0.53 -2.92
C PRO A 13 8.31 0.84 -2.64
N VAL A 14 9.32 0.92 -1.77
CA VAL A 14 10.01 2.19 -1.45
C VAL A 14 11.15 2.49 -2.41
N SER A 15 11.77 1.45 -2.96
CA SER A 15 12.97 1.57 -3.79
C SER A 15 12.62 1.39 -5.27
N PRO A 16 12.50 2.47 -6.06
CA PRO A 16 12.10 2.38 -7.46
C PRO A 16 13.12 1.56 -8.26
N CYS A 17 12.63 0.55 -8.97
CA CYS A 17 13.43 -0.26 -9.88
C CYS A 17 13.38 0.35 -11.30
N PRO A 18 14.50 0.40 -12.05
CA PRO A 18 14.48 0.75 -13.46
C PRO A 18 13.57 -0.20 -14.26
N ALA A 19 12.64 0.36 -15.02
CA ALA A 19 11.79 -0.41 -15.93
C ALA A 19 12.56 -0.86 -17.19
N GLY A 20 11.98 -1.78 -17.96
CA GLY A 20 12.50 -2.23 -19.26
C GLY A 20 13.33 -3.51 -19.18
N TYR A 21 13.29 -4.24 -18.06
CA TYR A 21 14.09 -5.45 -17.85
C TYR A 21 13.24 -6.71 -17.68
N VAL A 22 11.97 -6.65 -18.07
CA VAL A 22 11.08 -7.80 -18.15
C VAL A 22 11.06 -8.39 -19.56
N THR A 23 11.42 -9.67 -19.65
CA THR A 23 11.41 -10.45 -20.89
C THR A 23 10.44 -11.62 -20.78
N ASN A 24 10.30 -12.41 -21.85
CA ASN A 24 9.50 -13.64 -21.79
C ASN A 24 10.16 -14.75 -20.94
N LYS A 25 11.43 -14.58 -20.57
CA LYS A 25 12.22 -15.61 -19.86
C LYS A 25 12.57 -15.22 -18.43
N SER A 26 12.62 -13.92 -18.15
CA SER A 26 13.17 -13.39 -16.92
C SER A 26 12.56 -12.06 -16.52
N VAL A 27 12.58 -11.81 -15.22
CA VAL A 27 12.31 -10.53 -14.57
C VAL A 27 13.54 -10.16 -13.75
N SER A 28 13.84 -8.87 -13.63
CA SER A 28 14.98 -8.39 -12.86
C SER A 28 14.53 -7.67 -11.60
N VAL A 29 15.30 -7.82 -10.53
CA VAL A 29 15.18 -7.05 -9.29
C VAL A 29 16.49 -6.34 -9.00
N TRP A 30 16.45 -5.30 -8.17
CA TRP A 30 17.62 -4.52 -7.79
C TRP A 30 17.75 -4.52 -6.27
N GLY A 31 18.90 -4.96 -5.79
CA GLY A 31 19.30 -4.81 -4.40
C GLY A 31 20.45 -3.82 -4.27
N VAL A 32 21.00 -3.69 -3.05
CA VAL A 32 22.18 -2.87 -2.77
C VAL A 32 23.39 -3.26 -3.64
N GLY A 33 23.51 -4.55 -3.97
CA GLY A 33 24.56 -5.07 -4.86
C GLY A 33 24.30 -4.92 -6.36
N GLY A 34 23.21 -4.26 -6.76
CA GLY A 34 22.82 -4.07 -8.16
C GLY A 34 21.79 -5.08 -8.67
N ARG A 35 21.76 -5.27 -9.99
CA ARG A 35 20.73 -6.03 -10.72
C ARG A 35 20.90 -7.54 -10.55
N VAL A 36 19.79 -8.22 -10.26
CA VAL A 36 19.68 -9.68 -10.27
C VAL A 36 18.60 -10.08 -11.28
N GLU A 37 19.02 -10.69 -12.39
CA GLU A 37 18.09 -11.28 -13.36
C GLU A 37 17.64 -12.67 -12.89
N MET A 38 16.34 -12.93 -12.95
CA MET A 38 15.70 -14.16 -12.47
C MET A 38 14.85 -14.79 -13.55
N THR A 39 15.21 -16.00 -13.97
CA THR A 39 14.29 -16.91 -14.66
C THR A 39 13.32 -17.54 -13.65
N ALA A 40 12.24 -18.17 -14.11
CA ALA A 40 11.32 -18.90 -13.22
C ALA A 40 12.06 -19.95 -12.35
N SER A 41 13.01 -20.70 -12.91
CA SER A 41 13.81 -21.67 -12.15
C SER A 41 14.69 -21.03 -11.09
N LYS A 42 15.38 -19.93 -11.42
CA LYS A 42 16.22 -19.20 -10.46
C LYS A 42 15.38 -18.55 -9.37
N PHE A 43 14.24 -17.97 -9.74
CA PHE A 43 13.26 -17.42 -8.79
C PHE A 43 12.78 -18.50 -7.80
N MET A 44 12.36 -19.66 -8.29
CA MET A 44 11.91 -20.76 -7.42
C MET A 44 13.03 -21.32 -6.54
N ALA A 45 14.27 -21.38 -7.02
CA ALA A 45 15.42 -21.76 -6.20
C ALA A 45 15.67 -20.76 -5.05
N ILE A 46 15.45 -19.46 -5.28
CA ILE A 46 15.49 -18.44 -4.22
C ILE A 46 14.35 -18.68 -3.22
N GLN A 47 13.12 -18.92 -3.70
CA GLN A 47 11.99 -19.22 -2.81
C GLN A 47 12.24 -20.46 -1.95
N GLN A 48 12.84 -21.52 -2.50
CA GLN A 48 13.24 -22.72 -1.74
C GLN A 48 14.24 -22.42 -0.62
N ALA A 49 15.10 -21.43 -0.81
CA ALA A 49 16.04 -20.98 0.22
C ALA A 49 15.35 -20.12 1.29
N LEU A 50 14.41 -19.25 0.88
CA LEU A 50 13.69 -18.33 1.77
C LEU A 50 12.58 -19.01 2.59
N GLN A 51 11.89 -19.99 1.99
CA GLN A 51 10.77 -20.74 2.56
C GLN A 51 9.68 -19.84 3.16
N PRO A 52 9.17 -18.82 2.44
CA PRO A 52 8.15 -17.94 2.98
C PRO A 52 6.80 -18.67 3.08
N ASP A 53 5.93 -18.22 3.98
CA ASP A 53 4.56 -18.71 4.04
C ASP A 53 3.84 -18.35 2.74
N TRP A 54 3.91 -17.10 2.30
CA TRP A 54 3.33 -16.63 1.03
C TRP A 54 4.40 -16.00 0.14
N PHE A 55 4.30 -16.16 -1.17
CA PHE A 55 5.17 -15.43 -2.11
C PHE A 55 4.42 -14.97 -3.35
N GLN A 56 4.70 -13.74 -3.78
CA GLN A 56 4.26 -13.21 -5.06
C GLN A 56 4.85 -14.04 -6.20
N CYS A 57 4.02 -14.48 -7.15
CA CYS A 57 4.53 -15.10 -8.36
C CYS A 57 5.37 -14.11 -9.18
N LEU A 58 6.41 -14.59 -9.86
CA LEU A 58 7.12 -13.82 -10.88
C LEU A 58 6.12 -13.27 -11.92
N SER A 59 6.13 -11.96 -12.16
CA SER A 59 5.13 -11.27 -13.00
C SER A 59 5.73 -10.14 -13.83
N ASP A 60 4.97 -9.65 -14.81
CA ASP A 60 5.32 -8.52 -15.69
C ASP A 60 4.47 -7.28 -15.37
N GLY A 61 4.81 -6.58 -14.29
CA GLY A 61 4.13 -5.37 -13.80
C GLY A 61 4.43 -4.07 -14.58
N GLU A 62 5.28 -4.10 -15.61
CA GLU A 62 5.78 -2.90 -16.29
C GLU A 62 4.87 -2.42 -17.45
N ALA A 63 3.60 -2.85 -17.51
CA ALA A 63 2.71 -2.51 -18.62
C ALA A 63 2.23 -1.05 -18.61
N SER A 64 2.10 -0.45 -17.42
CA SER A 64 1.75 0.96 -17.22
C SER A 64 2.97 1.89 -17.20
N CYS A 65 4.19 1.35 -17.31
CA CYS A 65 5.43 2.14 -17.36
C CYS A 65 5.69 2.79 -18.74
N GLU A 66 4.96 2.40 -19.79
CA GLU A 66 5.06 3.03 -21.11
C GLU A 66 4.25 4.34 -21.14
N GLU A 67 4.78 5.40 -21.77
CA GLU A 67 4.11 6.72 -21.87
C GLU A 67 2.73 6.66 -22.54
N ALA A 68 2.46 5.61 -23.33
CA ALA A 68 1.20 5.39 -24.02
C ALA A 68 0.65 3.99 -23.74
N THR A 69 -0.64 3.91 -23.43
CA THR A 69 -1.35 2.63 -23.27
C THR A 69 -1.32 1.84 -24.58
N SER A 70 -0.68 0.67 -24.55
CA SER A 70 -0.56 -0.23 -25.70
C SER A 70 -1.24 -1.57 -25.42
N ILE A 71 -2.29 -1.90 -26.20
CA ILE A 71 -2.99 -3.20 -26.11
C ILE A 71 -2.00 -4.35 -26.27
N LYS A 72 -1.01 -4.21 -27.16
CA LYS A 72 0.03 -5.22 -27.38
C LYS A 72 0.91 -5.41 -26.14
N ARG A 73 1.21 -4.34 -25.40
CA ARG A 73 2.03 -4.40 -24.17
C ARG A 73 1.26 -4.99 -23.00
N ALA A 74 0.00 -4.60 -22.83
CA ALA A 74 -0.92 -5.16 -21.84
C ALA A 74 -1.17 -6.66 -22.07
N ARG A 75 -1.42 -7.08 -23.32
CA ARG A 75 -1.57 -8.50 -23.65
C ARG A 75 -0.32 -9.31 -23.30
N LYS A 76 0.86 -8.77 -23.61
CA LYS A 76 2.14 -9.39 -23.30
C LYS A 76 2.37 -9.56 -21.80
N SER A 77 2.04 -8.58 -20.96
CA SER A 77 2.22 -8.73 -19.51
C SER A 77 1.35 -9.85 -18.97
N VAL A 78 0.09 -9.91 -19.39
CA VAL A 78 -0.82 -10.99 -18.98
C VAL A 78 -0.31 -12.36 -19.44
N ASP A 79 0.08 -12.50 -20.70
CA ASP A 79 0.56 -13.78 -21.24
C ASP A 79 1.85 -14.25 -20.56
N ARG A 80 2.77 -13.32 -20.27
CA ARG A 80 4.02 -13.60 -19.54
C ARG A 80 3.75 -14.01 -18.09
N SER A 81 2.91 -13.29 -17.38
CA SER A 81 2.58 -13.59 -15.99
C SER A 81 1.86 -14.93 -15.84
N LEU A 82 0.96 -15.28 -16.77
CA LEU A 82 0.35 -16.63 -16.79
C LEU A 82 1.38 -17.72 -17.08
N LEU A 83 2.30 -17.49 -18.03
CA LEU A 83 3.39 -18.43 -18.31
C LEU A 83 4.32 -18.60 -17.10
N PHE A 84 4.65 -17.52 -16.39
CA PHE A 84 5.44 -17.59 -15.17
C PHE A 84 4.70 -18.31 -14.06
N LEU A 85 3.41 -18.04 -13.88
CA LEU A 85 2.56 -18.71 -12.88
C LEU A 85 2.51 -20.21 -13.10
N ASP A 86 2.18 -20.64 -14.32
CA ASP A 86 2.08 -22.07 -14.64
C ASP A 86 3.45 -22.78 -14.47
N ASN A 87 4.56 -22.10 -14.79
CA ASN A 87 5.91 -22.64 -14.56
C ASN A 87 6.28 -22.70 -13.06
N CYS A 88 5.95 -21.68 -12.27
CA CYS A 88 6.25 -21.65 -10.83
C CYS A 88 5.42 -22.69 -10.08
N LEU A 89 4.13 -22.86 -10.43
CA LEU A 89 3.27 -23.91 -9.87
C LEU A 89 3.86 -25.30 -10.12
N ARG A 90 4.26 -25.60 -11.36
CA ARG A 90 4.89 -26.89 -11.68
C ARG A 90 6.16 -27.14 -10.86
N LEU A 91 7.03 -26.12 -10.76
CA LEU A 91 8.26 -26.22 -9.96
C LEU A 91 7.99 -26.33 -8.45
N GLN A 92 6.87 -25.76 -7.98
CA GLN A 92 6.43 -25.88 -6.59
C GLN A 92 5.93 -27.29 -6.28
N GLU A 93 5.17 -27.92 -7.19
CA GLU A 93 4.72 -29.31 -7.06
C GLU A 93 5.89 -30.30 -6.93
N GLU A 94 6.98 -30.02 -7.65
CA GLU A 94 8.23 -30.80 -7.60
C GLU A 94 9.08 -30.51 -6.33
N SER A 95 8.69 -29.55 -5.49
CA SER A 95 9.49 -29.05 -4.36
C SER A 95 8.91 -29.46 -3.01
N GLU A 96 9.62 -30.33 -2.28
CA GLU A 96 9.21 -30.75 -0.93
C GLU A 96 9.21 -29.59 0.08
N VAL A 97 10.19 -28.68 -0.02
CA VAL A 97 10.37 -27.58 0.94
C VAL A 97 9.30 -26.48 0.79
N LEU A 98 8.79 -26.25 -0.42
CA LEU A 98 7.76 -25.24 -0.70
C LEU A 98 6.33 -25.77 -0.59
N ARG A 99 6.14 -27.01 -0.15
CA ARG A 99 4.81 -27.64 -0.04
C ARG A 99 3.86 -26.92 0.92
N LYS A 100 4.41 -26.21 1.92
CA LYS A 100 3.63 -25.39 2.86
C LYS A 100 3.53 -23.92 2.44
N SER A 101 4.35 -23.50 1.48
CA SER A 101 4.31 -22.14 0.94
C SER A 101 3.12 -21.98 0.01
N THR A 102 2.57 -20.77 -0.03
CA THR A 102 1.40 -20.41 -0.82
C THR A 102 1.79 -19.38 -1.86
N ILE A 103 1.52 -19.68 -3.13
CA ILE A 103 1.77 -18.75 -4.23
C ILE A 103 0.60 -17.77 -4.39
N ILE A 104 0.91 -16.50 -4.54
CA ILE A 104 -0.03 -15.42 -4.83
C ILE A 104 0.02 -15.11 -6.33
N GLY A 105 -1.12 -15.27 -7.01
CA GLY A 105 -1.25 -14.94 -8.43
C GLY A 105 -1.27 -13.43 -8.63
N VAL A 106 -0.66 -12.93 -9.71
CA VAL A 106 -0.57 -11.49 -9.96
C VAL A 106 -1.46 -11.08 -11.11
N ILE A 107 -2.32 -10.08 -10.88
CA ILE A 107 -3.24 -9.55 -11.88
C ILE A 107 -2.57 -8.39 -12.60
N GLU A 108 -2.35 -8.57 -13.90
CA GLU A 108 -1.70 -7.61 -14.79
C GLU A 108 -2.69 -7.06 -15.83
N GLY A 109 -2.16 -6.40 -16.86
CA GLY A 109 -2.93 -5.86 -17.99
C GLY A 109 -2.85 -4.35 -18.14
N GLY A 110 -2.08 -3.67 -17.27
CA GLY A 110 -1.91 -2.22 -17.31
C GLY A 110 -3.26 -1.50 -17.24
N ASP A 111 -3.44 -0.48 -18.07
CA ASP A 111 -4.67 0.33 -18.12
C ASP A 111 -5.71 -0.17 -19.15
N VAL A 112 -5.55 -1.40 -19.66
CA VAL A 112 -6.46 -1.97 -20.67
C VAL A 112 -7.47 -2.89 -19.98
N MET A 113 -8.72 -2.40 -19.87
CA MET A 113 -9.82 -3.10 -19.17
C MET A 113 -9.97 -4.57 -19.60
N GLU A 114 -10.03 -4.83 -20.90
CA GLU A 114 -10.23 -6.19 -21.43
C GLU A 114 -9.11 -7.15 -21.01
N GLU A 115 -7.86 -6.68 -21.02
CA GLU A 115 -6.70 -7.49 -20.62
C GLU A 115 -6.63 -7.66 -19.10
N ARG A 116 -7.07 -6.67 -18.32
CA ARG A 116 -7.22 -6.75 -16.85
C ARG A 116 -8.25 -7.81 -16.44
N LEU A 117 -9.44 -7.77 -17.04
CA LEU A 117 -10.48 -8.78 -16.79
C LEU A 117 -10.02 -10.17 -17.25
N ARG A 118 -9.31 -10.26 -18.37
CA ARG A 118 -8.71 -11.51 -18.83
C ARG A 118 -7.68 -12.03 -17.83
N SER A 119 -6.80 -11.18 -17.33
CA SER A 119 -5.79 -11.55 -16.32
C SER A 119 -6.45 -12.07 -15.03
N ALA A 120 -7.47 -11.38 -14.53
CA ALA A 120 -8.24 -11.80 -13.36
C ALA A 120 -8.87 -13.18 -13.56
N ARG A 121 -9.65 -13.36 -14.62
CA ARG A 121 -10.35 -14.62 -14.94
C ARG A 121 -9.39 -15.78 -15.18
N GLU A 122 -8.29 -15.56 -15.91
CA GLU A 122 -7.32 -16.61 -16.18
C GLU A 122 -6.52 -16.99 -14.93
N THR A 123 -6.07 -16.02 -14.14
CA THR A 123 -5.32 -16.28 -12.91
C THR A 123 -6.18 -17.02 -11.88
N ALA A 124 -7.47 -16.66 -11.77
CA ALA A 124 -8.41 -17.32 -10.86
C ALA A 124 -8.67 -18.80 -11.18
N LYS A 125 -8.38 -19.27 -12.41
CA LYS A 125 -8.47 -20.70 -12.77
C LYS A 125 -7.34 -21.54 -12.16
N ARG A 126 -6.26 -20.93 -11.68
CA ARG A 126 -5.11 -21.63 -11.09
C ARG A 126 -5.30 -21.79 -9.57
N PRO A 127 -4.68 -22.80 -8.94
CA PRO A 127 -4.78 -23.06 -7.50
C PRO A 127 -3.91 -22.10 -6.68
N VAL A 128 -4.02 -20.78 -6.93
CA VAL A 128 -3.34 -19.73 -6.14
C VAL A 128 -4.06 -19.49 -4.82
N GLY A 129 -3.33 -19.07 -3.78
CA GLY A 129 -3.92 -18.80 -2.45
C GLY A 129 -4.57 -17.43 -2.32
N GLY A 130 -4.27 -16.51 -3.23
CA GLY A 130 -4.79 -15.14 -3.25
C GLY A 130 -4.32 -14.41 -4.50
N PHE A 131 -4.68 -13.13 -4.61
CA PHE A 131 -4.40 -12.31 -5.78
C PHE A 131 -3.71 -11.01 -5.39
N LEU A 132 -2.59 -10.70 -6.05
CA LEU A 132 -1.95 -9.39 -5.98
C LEU A 132 -2.46 -8.52 -7.15
N LEU A 133 -2.97 -7.35 -6.81
CA LEU A 133 -3.40 -6.32 -7.76
C LEU A 133 -2.21 -5.40 -8.04
N ASP A 134 -1.44 -5.70 -9.09
CA ASP A 134 -0.25 -4.92 -9.47
C ASP A 134 -0.59 -3.83 -10.48
N GLY A 135 0.24 -2.81 -10.61
CA GLY A 135 0.13 -1.74 -11.61
C GLY A 135 -0.98 -0.72 -11.34
N PHE A 136 -1.44 -0.57 -10.10
CA PHE A 136 -2.40 0.46 -9.68
C PHE A 136 -1.73 1.68 -9.01
N GLN A 137 -0.45 1.55 -8.67
CA GLN A 137 0.42 2.62 -8.21
C GLN A 137 0.57 3.73 -9.28
N GLY A 138 0.74 4.98 -8.85
CA GLY A 138 0.43 6.20 -9.62
C GLY A 138 1.03 6.37 -11.03
N ASN A 139 0.19 6.97 -11.89
CA ASN A 139 0.40 7.52 -13.25
C ASN A 139 0.57 6.53 -14.43
N PRO A 140 0.11 6.89 -15.65
CA PRO A 140 -0.35 8.22 -16.11
C PRO A 140 -1.88 8.47 -16.06
N THR A 141 -2.70 7.51 -15.65
CA THR A 141 -4.16 7.64 -15.67
C THR A 141 -4.72 8.38 -14.46
N THR A 142 -5.89 9.02 -14.62
CA THR A 142 -6.62 9.67 -13.52
C THR A 142 -6.92 8.68 -12.40
N LEU A 143 -6.97 9.16 -11.16
CA LEU A 143 -7.33 8.36 -9.98
C LEU A 143 -8.67 7.63 -10.19
N GLU A 144 -9.67 8.33 -10.71
CA GLU A 144 -10.99 7.78 -10.99
C GLU A 144 -10.96 6.58 -11.94
N THR A 145 -10.21 6.65 -13.03
CA THR A 145 -10.09 5.53 -13.96
C THR A 145 -9.39 4.32 -13.33
N ARG A 146 -8.34 4.55 -12.54
CA ARG A 146 -7.65 3.47 -11.81
C ARG A 146 -8.59 2.79 -10.80
N LEU A 147 -9.36 3.59 -10.08
CA LEU A 147 -10.35 3.11 -9.12
C LEU A 147 -11.49 2.34 -9.79
N TYR A 148 -11.97 2.79 -10.95
CA TYR A 148 -12.95 2.06 -11.75
C TYR A 148 -12.41 0.72 -12.28
N LEU A 149 -11.16 0.71 -12.74
CA LEU A 149 -10.45 -0.48 -13.18
C LEU A 149 -10.30 -1.48 -12.03
N LEU A 150 -9.91 -0.99 -10.85
CA LEU A 150 -9.76 -1.79 -9.64
C LEU A 150 -11.08 -2.50 -9.26
N SER A 151 -12.19 -1.77 -9.19
CA SER A 151 -13.51 -2.35 -8.88
C SER A 151 -13.98 -3.36 -9.94
N SER A 152 -13.63 -3.14 -11.21
CA SER A 152 -13.99 -4.06 -12.28
C SER A 152 -13.21 -5.37 -12.18
N VAL A 153 -11.94 -5.30 -11.76
CA VAL A 153 -11.09 -6.47 -11.54
C VAL A 153 -11.55 -7.26 -10.32
N THR A 154 -11.78 -6.61 -9.18
CA THR A 154 -12.15 -7.32 -7.94
C THR A 154 -13.50 -8.02 -8.06
N ALA A 155 -14.42 -7.51 -8.88
CA ALA A 155 -15.69 -8.16 -9.20
C ALA A 155 -15.54 -9.51 -9.94
N GLU A 156 -14.41 -9.75 -10.60
CA GLU A 156 -14.12 -11.02 -11.30
C GLU A 156 -13.37 -12.03 -10.41
N LEU A 157 -12.89 -11.61 -9.25
CA LEU A 157 -12.08 -12.44 -8.35
C LEU A 157 -12.95 -13.12 -7.29
N PRO A 158 -12.70 -14.40 -6.98
CA PRO A 158 -13.51 -15.13 -6.03
C PRO A 158 -13.43 -14.54 -4.61
N GLU A 159 -14.57 -14.50 -3.92
CA GLU A 159 -14.75 -13.84 -2.62
C GLU A 159 -14.09 -14.57 -1.44
N ASP A 160 -13.80 -15.86 -1.59
CA ASP A 160 -13.20 -16.70 -0.55
C ASP A 160 -11.66 -16.62 -0.51
N LYS A 161 -11.04 -15.76 -1.34
CA LYS A 161 -9.59 -15.57 -1.40
C LYS A 161 -9.19 -14.11 -1.19
N PRO A 162 -8.07 -13.85 -0.48
CA PRO A 162 -7.62 -12.48 -0.19
C PRO A 162 -7.10 -11.77 -1.43
N ARG A 163 -7.32 -10.45 -1.47
CA ARG A 163 -6.80 -9.51 -2.47
C ARG A 163 -5.78 -8.59 -1.83
N LEU A 164 -4.53 -8.70 -2.27
CA LEU A 164 -3.42 -7.86 -1.90
C LEU A 164 -3.27 -6.75 -2.94
N ILE A 165 -2.79 -5.57 -2.53
CA ILE A 165 -2.37 -4.50 -3.44
C ILE A 165 -0.96 -4.05 -3.07
N CYS A 166 -0.11 -3.80 -4.08
CA CYS A 166 1.24 -3.27 -3.88
C CYS A 166 1.33 -1.79 -4.28
N GLY A 167 2.23 -1.06 -3.65
CA GLY A 167 2.50 0.35 -3.95
C GLY A 167 1.40 1.32 -3.52
N VAL A 168 0.44 0.88 -2.70
CA VAL A 168 -0.62 1.71 -2.11
C VAL A 168 -0.57 1.60 -0.59
N SER A 169 -0.24 2.70 0.09
CA SER A 169 -0.06 2.72 1.55
C SER A 169 -0.51 4.03 2.22
N ARG A 170 -0.81 5.09 1.47
CA ARG A 170 -1.29 6.34 2.05
C ARG A 170 -2.74 6.18 2.57
N PRO A 171 -3.11 6.74 3.74
CA PRO A 171 -4.41 6.45 4.37
C PRO A 171 -5.65 6.69 3.50
N ASP A 172 -5.67 7.76 2.71
CA ASP A 172 -6.75 8.10 1.79
C ASP A 172 -6.86 7.08 0.64
N GLU A 173 -5.74 6.68 0.04
CA GLU A 173 -5.72 5.69 -1.04
C GLU A 173 -6.12 4.29 -0.55
N VAL A 174 -5.70 3.92 0.66
CA VAL A 174 -6.08 2.66 1.32
C VAL A 174 -7.61 2.57 1.45
N LEU A 175 -8.26 3.63 1.92
CA LEU A 175 -9.73 3.65 2.07
C LEU A 175 -10.47 3.52 0.74
N GLU A 176 -9.99 4.18 -0.32
CA GLU A 176 -10.56 4.03 -1.67
C GLU A 176 -10.45 2.58 -2.18
N CYS A 177 -9.35 1.89 -1.88
CA CYS A 177 -9.15 0.50 -2.30
C CYS A 177 -10.00 -0.48 -1.48
N ILE A 178 -10.17 -0.24 -0.17
CA ILE A 178 -11.02 -1.07 0.71
C ILE A 178 -12.47 -1.06 0.21
N GLU A 179 -13.02 0.11 -0.13
CA GLU A 179 -14.38 0.21 -0.69
C GLU A 179 -14.56 -0.58 -2.00
N ARG A 180 -13.46 -0.99 -2.64
CA ARG A 180 -13.42 -1.74 -3.89
C ARG A 180 -12.98 -3.19 -3.72
N GLY A 181 -12.95 -3.70 -2.48
CA GLY A 181 -12.74 -5.12 -2.20
C GLY A 181 -11.27 -5.54 -2.12
N VAL A 182 -10.36 -4.62 -1.76
CA VAL A 182 -8.97 -4.94 -1.43
C VAL A 182 -8.84 -5.22 0.08
N ASP A 183 -8.13 -6.29 0.44
CA ASP A 183 -8.05 -6.80 1.81
C ASP A 183 -6.74 -6.47 2.52
N LEU A 184 -5.61 -6.52 1.80
CA LEU A 184 -4.26 -6.46 2.36
C LEU A 184 -3.41 -5.41 1.65
N PHE A 185 -2.67 -4.65 2.46
CA PHE A 185 -1.86 -3.50 2.02
C PHE A 185 -0.46 -3.59 2.60
N GLU A 186 0.51 -3.01 1.89
CA GLU A 186 1.87 -2.83 2.38
C GLU A 186 1.93 -1.62 3.33
N SER A 187 2.67 -1.73 4.44
CA SER A 187 2.81 -0.67 5.44
C SER A 187 4.12 0.13 5.27
N PHE A 188 4.48 0.50 4.04
CA PHE A 188 5.71 1.25 3.77
C PHE A 188 5.57 2.76 4.02
N PHE A 189 4.36 3.32 4.02
CA PHE A 189 4.12 4.73 4.30
C PHE A 189 4.69 5.19 5.66
N PRO A 190 4.42 4.52 6.81
CA PRO A 190 5.02 4.91 8.09
C PRO A 190 6.56 4.82 8.12
N TYR A 191 7.14 3.90 7.34
CA TYR A 191 8.60 3.84 7.14
C TYR A 191 9.09 5.08 6.40
N GLN A 192 8.47 5.44 5.26
CA GLN A 192 8.84 6.65 4.52
C GLN A 192 8.71 7.92 5.37
N VAL A 193 7.69 8.02 6.23
CA VAL A 193 7.49 9.12 7.20
C VAL A 193 8.66 9.22 8.17
N THR A 194 9.12 8.07 8.66
CA THR A 194 10.26 7.97 9.58
C THR A 194 11.56 8.43 8.91
N GLU A 195 11.84 7.96 7.70
CA GLU A 195 13.08 8.28 6.96
C GLU A 195 13.24 9.78 6.69
N ARG A 196 12.13 10.53 6.56
CA ARG A 196 12.17 12.00 6.42
C ARG A 196 12.22 12.76 7.75
N GLY A 197 12.14 12.07 8.89
CA GLY A 197 12.19 12.66 10.24
C GLY A 197 10.85 13.23 10.70
N CYS A 198 9.74 12.65 10.21
CA CYS A 198 8.39 13.06 10.53
C CYS A 198 7.69 12.05 11.45
N ALA A 199 6.60 12.49 12.07
CA ALA A 199 5.70 11.64 12.84
C ALA A 199 4.27 11.75 12.31
N LEU A 200 3.60 10.61 12.13
CA LEU A 200 2.17 10.55 11.82
C LEU A 200 1.35 11.13 12.97
N THR A 201 0.41 12.02 12.67
CA THR A 201 -0.43 12.71 13.67
C THR A 201 -1.89 12.84 13.29
N PHE A 202 -2.28 12.38 12.11
CA PHE A 202 -3.68 12.42 11.68
C PHE A 202 -4.60 11.64 12.64
N SER A 203 -5.79 12.18 12.88
CA SER A 203 -6.83 11.53 13.66
C SER A 203 -7.55 10.48 12.81
N PHE A 204 -7.82 9.34 13.43
CA PHE A 204 -8.70 8.29 12.92
C PHE A 204 -9.83 7.97 13.92
N ASP A 205 -10.08 8.88 14.86
CA ASP A 205 -11.23 8.82 15.76
C ASP A 205 -12.43 9.53 15.10
N TYR A 206 -13.36 8.71 14.58
CA TYR A 206 -14.52 9.16 13.82
C TYR A 206 -15.80 9.20 14.68
N GLN A 207 -15.70 8.94 15.98
CA GLN A 207 -16.88 9.06 16.83
C GLN A 207 -17.26 10.54 16.98
N PRO A 208 -18.53 10.92 16.74
CA PRO A 208 -18.97 12.28 16.97
C PRO A 208 -18.86 12.59 18.45
N ASN A 209 -18.23 13.71 18.77
CA ASN A 209 -18.19 14.22 20.14
C ASN A 209 -19.65 14.43 20.61
N PRO A 210 -20.07 13.91 21.78
CA PRO A 210 -21.45 14.06 22.26
C PRO A 210 -21.91 15.52 22.28
N GLU A 211 -20.99 16.46 22.51
CA GLU A 211 -21.24 17.90 22.55
C GLU A 211 -21.49 18.53 21.16
N GLU A 212 -20.86 18.02 20.09
CA GLU A 212 -21.11 18.50 18.72
C GLU A 212 -22.47 18.02 18.17
N THR A 213 -22.90 16.83 18.61
CA THR A 213 -24.20 16.24 18.23
C THR A 213 -25.38 17.07 18.77
N LEU A 214 -25.20 17.73 19.92
CA LEU A 214 -26.20 18.60 20.54
C LEU A 214 -26.31 19.98 19.86
N SER A 215 -25.23 20.45 19.23
CA SER A 215 -25.20 21.76 18.57
C SER A 215 -25.85 21.72 17.17
N GLN A 216 -25.86 20.56 16.50
CA GLN A 216 -26.53 20.38 15.21
C GLN A 216 -28.06 20.25 15.30
N GLN A 217 -28.63 19.96 16.49
CA GLN A 217 -30.09 19.89 16.66
C GLN A 217 -30.76 21.26 16.86
N ASN A 218 -29.99 22.33 17.08
CA ASN A 218 -30.51 23.68 17.35
C ASN A 218 -30.12 24.73 16.29
N GLY A 219 -29.57 24.33 15.14
CA GLY A 219 -29.18 25.23 14.05
C GLY A 219 -30.10 25.13 12.84
N THR A 220 -30.74 26.24 12.49
CA THR A 220 -31.61 26.45 11.33
C THR A 220 -30.96 25.98 10.02
N GLN A 221 -31.74 25.33 9.15
CA GLN A 221 -31.34 24.93 7.79
C GLN A 221 -30.86 26.14 6.98
N GLU A 222 -29.58 26.16 6.60
CA GLU A 222 -29.09 26.94 5.47
C GLU A 222 -28.76 25.99 4.32
N GLU A 223 -29.36 26.29 3.16
CA GLU A 223 -29.23 25.53 1.91
C GLU A 223 -27.77 25.49 1.43
N ILE A 224 -27.22 24.28 1.33
CA ILE A 224 -25.92 24.05 0.70
C ILE A 224 -26.08 24.17 -0.82
N LYS A 225 -25.60 25.26 -1.38
CA LYS A 225 -25.41 25.41 -2.83
C LYS A 225 -24.29 24.47 -3.29
N HIS A 226 -24.63 23.53 -4.17
CA HIS A 226 -23.66 22.76 -4.94
C HIS A 226 -22.79 23.71 -5.78
N ALA A 227 -21.54 23.90 -5.37
CA ALA A 227 -20.51 24.51 -6.19
C ALA A 227 -19.63 23.40 -6.77
N ASP A 228 -19.81 23.16 -8.07
CA ASP A 228 -18.98 22.31 -8.90
C ASP A 228 -17.55 22.90 -8.92
N GLN A 229 -16.60 22.23 -8.26
CA GLN A 229 -15.18 22.59 -8.31
C GLN A 229 -14.33 21.36 -8.56
N THR A 230 -14.26 20.98 -9.82
CA THR A 230 -13.19 20.16 -10.36
C THR A 230 -11.87 20.92 -10.17
N LYS A 231 -11.05 20.54 -9.19
CA LYS A 231 -9.70 21.08 -9.00
C LYS A 231 -8.66 19.97 -9.04
N LYS A 232 -7.73 20.15 -9.97
CA LYS A 232 -6.63 19.28 -10.35
C LYS A 232 -5.75 18.93 -9.14
N ILE A 233 -5.80 17.67 -8.73
CA ILE A 233 -4.76 17.04 -7.91
C ILE A 233 -3.52 16.94 -8.79
N LYS A 234 -2.44 17.65 -8.42
CA LYS A 234 -1.15 17.54 -9.11
C LYS A 234 -0.60 16.14 -8.87
N THR A 235 -0.54 15.35 -9.94
CA THR A 235 0.13 14.06 -10.02
C THR A 235 1.63 14.28 -10.15
N THR A 236 2.41 13.79 -9.21
CA THR A 236 3.88 13.71 -9.34
C THR A 236 4.37 12.41 -8.68
N SER A 237 5.31 11.77 -9.39
CA SER A 237 5.96 10.49 -9.11
C SER A 237 6.40 10.29 -7.66
N CYS A 238 6.16 9.12 -7.05
CA CYS A 238 6.81 8.63 -5.81
C CYS A 238 7.27 9.77 -4.87
N ASN A 239 6.37 10.68 -4.51
CA ASN A 239 6.78 11.91 -3.85
C ASN A 239 7.18 11.59 -2.40
N GLN A 240 8.48 11.69 -2.15
CA GLN A 240 9.13 11.77 -0.83
C GLN A 240 8.75 13.07 -0.08
N GLU A 241 7.63 13.69 -0.45
CA GLU A 241 7.16 14.95 0.10
C GLU A 241 6.38 14.69 1.40
N ILE A 242 6.53 15.62 2.34
CA ILE A 242 5.81 15.62 3.59
C ILE A 242 4.32 15.82 3.28
N THR A 243 3.48 14.93 3.79
CA THR A 243 2.02 14.97 3.64
C THR A 243 1.37 15.79 4.76
N SER A 244 0.08 16.06 4.66
CA SER A 244 -0.71 16.68 5.71
C SER A 244 -1.04 15.74 6.89
N PHE A 245 -0.74 14.45 6.75
CA PHE A 245 -0.97 13.44 7.79
C PHE A 245 0.10 13.42 8.90
N GLU A 246 1.14 14.23 8.77
CA GLU A 246 2.36 14.13 9.57
C GLU A 246 2.91 15.51 9.95
N ILE A 247 3.71 15.53 11.02
CA ILE A 247 4.48 16.69 11.45
C ILE A 247 5.97 16.48 11.20
N ASN A 248 6.66 17.54 10.79
CA ASN A 248 8.11 17.53 10.59
C ASN A 248 8.86 17.99 11.84
N LEU A 249 9.44 17.03 12.57
CA LEU A 249 10.10 17.29 13.85
C LEU A 249 11.47 17.98 13.70
N LYS A 250 11.98 18.18 12.46
CA LYS A 250 13.16 19.02 12.21
C LYS A 250 12.84 20.52 12.29
N GLU A 251 11.56 20.90 12.26
CA GLU A 251 11.17 22.31 12.34
C GLU A 251 11.42 22.90 13.74
N LYS A 252 11.96 24.13 13.78
CA LYS A 252 12.29 24.82 15.04
C LYS A 252 11.10 25.04 15.97
N LYS A 253 9.87 25.05 15.45
CA LYS A 253 8.66 25.22 16.28
C LYS A 253 8.48 24.12 17.33
N TYR A 254 9.10 22.95 17.12
CA TYR A 254 9.05 21.82 18.05
C TYR A 254 10.16 21.80 19.10
N GLN A 255 11.13 22.74 19.06
CA GLN A 255 12.29 22.73 19.97
C GLN A 255 11.91 22.88 21.46
N GLU A 256 10.78 23.53 21.73
CA GLU A 256 10.22 23.78 23.07
C GLU A 256 8.79 23.22 23.20
N ASP A 257 8.40 22.32 22.29
CA ASP A 257 7.11 21.62 22.39
C ASP A 257 7.25 20.37 23.27
N PHE A 258 6.79 20.47 24.51
CA PHE A 258 6.87 19.40 25.50
C PHE A 258 5.67 18.44 25.47
N ASP A 259 4.78 18.54 24.48
CA ASP A 259 3.72 17.54 24.26
C ASP A 259 4.30 16.23 23.69
N PRO A 260 3.61 15.09 23.86
CA PRO A 260 3.91 13.86 23.12
C PRO A 260 3.65 14.05 21.61
N LEU A 261 4.14 13.14 20.76
CA LEU A 261 3.89 13.21 19.31
C LEU A 261 2.37 13.30 19.03
N VAL A 262 1.61 12.36 19.60
CA VAL A 262 0.13 12.33 19.57
C VAL A 262 -0.40 12.15 20.99
N ARG A 263 -1.29 13.03 21.43
CA ARG A 263 -1.96 12.91 22.74
C ARG A 263 -2.84 11.67 22.76
N GLY A 264 -2.75 10.86 23.81
CA GLY A 264 -3.50 9.60 23.95
C GLY A 264 -2.88 8.39 23.24
N CYS A 265 -1.78 8.55 22.50
CA CYS A 265 -1.09 7.42 21.87
C CYS A 265 -0.38 6.53 22.92
N SER A 266 -0.54 5.22 22.78
CA SER A 266 0.01 4.19 23.69
C SER A 266 1.42 3.71 23.34
N CYS A 267 2.04 4.23 22.28
CA CYS A 267 3.37 3.80 21.84
C CYS A 267 4.45 4.16 22.87
N TYR A 268 5.59 3.46 22.81
CA TYR A 268 6.72 3.72 23.71
C TYR A 268 7.22 5.17 23.63
N CYS A 269 7.27 5.75 22.43
CA CYS A 269 7.72 7.13 22.25
C CYS A 269 6.79 8.12 22.97
N CYS A 270 5.48 8.07 22.72
CA CYS A 270 4.51 8.99 23.32
C CYS A 270 4.36 8.82 24.83
N LYS A 271 4.63 7.63 25.38
CA LYS A 271 4.60 7.38 26.84
C LYS A 271 5.78 8.00 27.59
N ASN A 272 6.93 8.16 26.95
CA ASN A 272 8.19 8.48 27.63
C ASN A 272 8.87 9.76 27.14
N HIS A 273 8.50 10.27 25.96
CA HIS A 273 9.24 11.33 25.28
C HIS A 273 8.32 12.41 24.71
N THR A 274 8.90 13.59 24.52
CA THR A 274 8.23 14.78 23.99
C THR A 274 8.69 15.09 22.56
N ARG A 275 7.95 15.94 21.85
CA ARG A 275 8.34 16.46 20.53
C ARG A 275 9.69 17.18 20.58
N ALA A 276 9.92 17.99 21.62
CA ALA A 276 11.19 18.67 21.86
C ALA A 276 12.38 17.70 22.01
N TYR A 277 12.18 16.57 22.68
CA TYR A 277 13.22 15.55 22.79
C TYR A 277 13.54 14.92 21.44
N ILE A 278 12.52 14.56 20.64
CA ILE A 278 12.75 14.00 19.31
C ILE A 278 13.37 15.03 18.36
N HIS A 279 12.93 16.30 18.42
CA HIS A 279 13.55 17.41 17.71
C HIS A 279 15.03 17.53 18.05
N HIS A 280 15.38 17.50 19.35
CA HIS A 280 16.75 17.53 19.81
C HIS A 280 17.58 16.38 19.20
N LEU A 281 17.10 15.14 19.30
CA LEU A 281 17.80 13.97 18.74
C LEU A 281 18.02 14.10 17.22
N LEU A 282 17.03 14.60 16.48
CA LEU A 282 17.17 14.83 15.04
C LEU A 282 18.21 15.91 14.72
N VAL A 283 18.21 17.02 15.47
CA VAL A 283 19.16 18.13 15.27
C VAL A 283 20.58 17.74 15.67
N THR A 284 20.75 16.89 16.68
CA THR A 284 22.06 16.36 17.10
C THR A 284 22.51 15.16 16.28
N ASN A 285 21.75 14.75 15.25
CA ASN A 285 22.03 13.59 14.38
C ASN A 285 22.16 12.25 15.15
N GLU A 286 21.34 12.05 16.18
CA GLU A 286 21.29 10.81 16.94
C GLU A 286 20.35 9.80 16.28
N LEU A 287 20.86 8.59 15.99
CA LEU A 287 20.10 7.51 15.33
C LEU A 287 18.89 7.03 16.15
N LEU A 288 18.89 7.28 17.47
CA LEU A 288 17.76 6.96 18.34
C LEU A 288 16.46 7.66 17.89
N ALA A 289 16.55 8.82 17.22
CA ALA A 289 15.38 9.50 16.67
C ALA A 289 14.60 8.60 15.71
N GLY A 290 15.29 7.95 14.77
CA GLY A 290 14.67 7.05 13.80
C GLY A 290 13.99 5.86 14.46
N VAL A 291 14.61 5.27 15.49
CA VAL A 291 14.03 4.15 16.25
C VAL A 291 12.71 4.56 16.92
N LEU A 292 12.70 5.69 17.63
CA LEU A 292 11.51 6.17 18.35
C LEU A 292 10.38 6.57 17.40
N LEU A 293 10.73 7.22 16.28
CA LEU A 293 9.78 7.56 15.22
C LEU A 293 9.21 6.31 14.55
N MET A 294 10.02 5.30 14.28
CA MET A 294 9.54 4.06 13.67
C MET A 294 8.54 3.34 14.59
N MET A 295 8.84 3.26 15.89
CA MET A 295 7.93 2.69 16.89
C MET A 295 6.58 3.43 16.91
N HIS A 296 6.62 4.77 16.89
CA HIS A 296 5.41 5.59 16.86
C HIS A 296 4.62 5.42 15.56
N ASN A 297 5.28 5.58 14.41
CA ASN A 297 4.65 5.59 13.10
C ASN A 297 4.00 4.23 12.77
N PHE A 298 4.64 3.11 13.13
CA PHE A 298 4.00 1.79 12.99
C PHE A 298 2.81 1.61 13.93
N GLU A 299 2.93 1.95 15.21
CA GLU A 299 1.80 1.85 16.16
C GLU A 299 0.61 2.70 15.67
N HIS A 300 0.86 3.93 15.23
CA HIS A 300 -0.17 4.84 14.73
C HIS A 300 -0.85 4.29 13.47
N TYR A 301 -0.06 3.78 12.52
CA TYR A 301 -0.58 3.22 11.28
C TYR A 301 -1.37 1.92 11.51
N PHE A 302 -0.92 1.06 12.43
CA PHE A 302 -1.68 -0.14 12.81
C PHE A 302 -2.96 0.21 13.59
N GLY A 303 -2.92 1.26 14.42
CA GLY A 303 -4.11 1.84 15.05
C GLY A 303 -5.14 2.31 14.04
N PHE A 304 -4.71 2.94 12.95
CA PHE A 304 -5.57 3.31 11.83
C PHE A 304 -6.26 2.09 11.19
N PHE A 305 -5.52 1.02 10.88
CA PHE A 305 -6.12 -0.23 10.36
C PHE A 305 -7.06 -0.91 11.35
N HIS A 306 -6.79 -0.80 12.65
CA HIS A 306 -7.74 -1.23 13.68
C HIS A 306 -9.04 -0.40 13.61
N SER A 307 -8.94 0.93 13.55
CA SER A 307 -10.08 1.84 13.40
C SER A 307 -10.91 1.54 12.14
N ILE A 308 -10.26 1.25 11.01
CA ILE A 308 -10.95 0.80 9.78
C ILE A 308 -11.85 -0.42 10.04
N ARG A 309 -11.32 -1.45 10.70
CA ARG A 309 -12.08 -2.69 10.97
C ARG A 309 -13.26 -2.44 11.93
N GLU A 310 -13.09 -1.53 12.90
CA GLU A 310 -14.18 -1.09 13.77
C GLU A 310 -15.24 -0.27 13.00
N ALA A 311 -14.81 0.60 12.09
CA ALA A 311 -15.70 1.39 11.24
C ALA A 311 -16.51 0.52 10.29
N LEU A 312 -15.90 -0.52 9.71
CA LEU A 312 -16.62 -1.54 8.92
C LEU A 312 -17.64 -2.30 9.76
N ARG A 313 -17.28 -2.73 10.98
CA ARG A 313 -18.20 -3.44 11.88
C ARG A 313 -19.38 -2.59 12.34
N SER A 314 -19.17 -1.29 12.47
CA SER A 314 -20.18 -0.32 12.95
C SER A 314 -20.90 0.42 11.83
N ASP A 315 -20.66 0.07 10.56
CA ASP A 315 -21.21 0.71 9.36
C ASP A 315 -20.98 2.24 9.31
N ARG A 316 -19.76 2.66 9.68
CA ARG A 316 -19.33 4.07 9.78
C ARG A 316 -18.06 4.38 8.98
N LEU A 317 -17.72 3.52 8.01
CA LEU A 317 -16.54 3.73 7.17
C LEU A 317 -16.57 5.09 6.45
N ALA A 318 -17.74 5.54 6.00
CA ALA A 318 -17.92 6.83 5.34
C ALA A 318 -17.49 8.03 6.23
N GLN A 319 -17.78 7.96 7.54
CA GLN A 319 -17.40 9.01 8.50
C GLN A 319 -15.88 9.05 8.71
N LEU A 320 -15.26 7.86 8.84
CA LEU A 320 -13.80 7.75 8.90
C LEU A 320 -13.16 8.28 7.62
N LYS A 321 -13.70 7.93 6.45
CA LYS A 321 -13.19 8.41 5.17
C LYS A 321 -13.28 9.92 5.03
N GLU A 322 -14.41 10.52 5.38
CA GLU A 322 -14.56 11.98 5.38
C GLU A 322 -13.55 12.65 6.34
N LEU A 323 -13.34 12.09 7.53
CA LEU A 323 -12.33 12.58 8.48
C LEU A 323 -10.91 12.53 7.90
N ILE A 324 -10.52 11.43 7.26
CA ILE A 324 -9.19 11.28 6.66
C ILE A 324 -9.03 12.24 5.48
N CYS A 325 -10.02 12.33 4.58
CA CYS A 325 -9.96 13.22 3.42
C CYS A 325 -9.91 14.71 3.81
N ARG A 326 -10.61 15.12 4.87
CA ARG A 326 -10.52 16.48 5.42
C ARG A 326 -9.12 16.83 5.89
N GLN A 327 -8.38 15.87 6.40
CA GLN A 327 -6.99 16.04 6.85
C GLN A 327 -5.98 15.93 5.71
N ALA A 328 -6.36 15.32 4.58
CA ALA A 328 -5.50 15.20 3.40
C ALA A 328 -5.33 16.53 2.63
N SER A 329 -6.19 17.52 2.90
CA SER A 329 -6.30 18.79 2.16
C SER A 329 -5.27 19.85 2.52
#